data_AF-A0A969P8N1-F1
#
_entry.id   AF-A0A969P8N1-F1
#
_cell.length_a   1.000
_cell.length_b   1.000
_cell.length_c   1.000
_cell.angle_alpha   90.00
_cell.angle_beta   90.00
_cell.angle_gamma   90.00
#
_symmetry.space_group_name_H-M   'P 1'
#
loop_
_entity.id
_entity.type
_entity.pdbx_description
1 polymer ?
#
loop_
_entity_poly.entity_id
_entity_poly.type
_entity_poly.pdbx_seq_one_letter_code
_entity_poly.pdbx_strand_id
1 'polypeptide(L)'
;MTYFDPYEGSYNSRQPQAQGLLSSGWRPFYRQLDLMHLANLVFRDNSEFTQKAFNLTSNLANAAGRNEYTWWANVLNLFSSETRYHVDEFWSYITPDPPYPDYRFPDVLSVETPIKPMLSRDCIAIDHVFSRLREIIILKILKFLGCPKLITQYYLDRHFYYPTQHFVSWERLDVINNAYAYWEDPQVWLQIDNLGKERRLSIMARDLKPLVQKVAHGLAVVLSGYQSRVGQIQSQYPIRSFPKDIQDFTDAVQQAILDQEQLAVLVSGEPGTGKTVWTQAVAKEVLVPLGYVTFILDHEAVQNFVPPNYLERVCLIINEADNLAQDRSMEVAQYNNKTEHILSLLDGTLYRSVIDEMGMQTEQRLVVLMTCNTTERFDPAMLRKGRVDLTCEFTHRFV
;
A
#
# COMPACT_ATOMS: atom_id res chain seq x y z
N MET A 1 -49.52 20.48 10.70
CA MET A 1 -49.02 20.73 9.33
C MET A 1 -47.98 21.84 9.47
N THR A 2 -46.76 21.66 9.96
CA THR A 2 -45.72 20.65 9.66
C THR A 2 -45.51 20.43 8.18
N TYR A 3 -44.61 21.25 7.61
CA TYR A 3 -43.58 20.83 6.66
C TYR A 3 -42.32 21.64 6.97
N PHE A 4 -41.51 21.09 7.87
CA PHE A 4 -40.07 21.38 7.97
C PHE A 4 -39.41 20.50 6.91
N ASP A 5 -38.60 21.08 6.04
CA ASP A 5 -37.70 20.35 5.15
C ASP A 5 -36.35 20.18 5.86
N PRO A 6 -35.93 18.96 6.23
CA PRO A 6 -34.73 18.72 7.03
C PRO A 6 -33.60 18.19 6.15
N TYR A 7 -33.03 19.03 5.29
CA TYR A 7 -31.76 18.73 4.61
C TYR A 7 -30.88 19.99 4.47
N GLU A 8 -30.82 20.80 5.53
CA GLU A 8 -29.60 21.53 5.86
C GLU A 8 -28.82 20.68 6.86
N GLY A 9 -27.86 19.91 6.35
CA GLY A 9 -26.86 19.27 7.16
C GLY A 9 -26.06 20.34 7.87
N SER A 10 -26.50 20.68 9.09
CA SER A 10 -25.74 21.21 10.21
C SER A 10 -24.23 21.25 9.97
N TYR A 11 -23.76 22.33 9.35
CA TYR A 11 -22.40 22.81 9.59
C TYR A 11 -22.33 23.11 11.08
N ASN A 12 -21.82 22.15 11.84
CA ASN A 12 -21.57 22.26 13.27
C ASN A 12 -20.72 23.51 13.52
N SER A 13 -21.41 24.60 13.83
CA SER A 13 -20.88 25.88 14.27
C SER A 13 -20.37 25.75 15.71
N ARG A 14 -19.42 24.82 15.93
CA ARG A 14 -18.56 24.63 17.10
C ARG A 14 -17.35 23.77 16.70
N GLN A 15 -16.43 24.28 15.88
CA GLN A 15 -15.11 23.66 15.71
C GLN A 15 -14.03 24.54 16.34
N PRO A 16 -13.47 24.15 17.51
CA PRO A 16 -12.29 24.78 18.09
C PRO A 16 -11.01 24.60 17.24
N GLN A 17 -11.08 23.87 16.12
CA GLN A 17 -9.91 23.39 15.37
C GLN A 17 -9.32 24.41 14.38
N ALA A 18 -10.02 25.48 14.00
CA ALA A 18 -9.44 26.53 13.16
C ALA A 18 -8.35 27.35 13.89
N GLN A 19 -8.38 27.39 15.24
CA GLN A 19 -7.27 27.88 16.08
C GLN A 19 -6.15 26.83 16.25
N GLY A 20 -6.36 25.61 15.76
CA GLY A 20 -5.52 24.44 15.95
C GLY A 20 -4.34 24.30 15.00
N LEU A 21 -4.44 24.73 13.72
CA LEU A 21 -3.35 24.50 12.75
C LEU A 21 -2.10 25.35 13.04
N LEU A 22 -2.30 26.66 13.30
CA LEU A 22 -1.19 27.55 13.64
C LEU A 22 -0.54 27.16 14.98
N SER A 23 -1.35 26.67 15.93
CA SER A 23 -0.86 26.19 17.23
C SER A 23 -0.18 24.83 17.15
N SER A 24 -0.57 23.97 16.19
CA SER A 24 0.11 22.70 15.89
C SER A 24 1.32 22.86 14.97
N GLY A 25 1.67 24.10 14.58
CA GLY A 25 2.91 24.44 13.89
C GLY A 25 2.80 24.62 12.38
N TRP A 26 1.61 24.46 11.81
CA TRP A 26 1.37 24.76 10.39
C TRP A 26 1.51 26.25 10.13
N ARG A 27 2.00 26.58 8.93
CA ARG A 27 2.16 27.96 8.47
C ARG A 27 1.37 28.16 7.19
N PRO A 28 0.74 29.34 6.99
CA PRO A 28 0.11 29.66 5.72
C PRO A 28 1.16 29.60 4.62
N PHE A 29 0.85 28.88 3.54
CA PHE A 29 1.70 28.78 2.38
C PHE A 29 1.48 30.01 1.51
N TYR A 30 2.40 30.97 1.59
CA TYR A 30 2.38 32.13 0.73
C TYR A 30 2.92 31.73 -0.64
N ARG A 31 2.03 31.71 -1.63
CA ARG A 31 2.41 31.44 -3.03
C ARG A 31 3.38 32.54 -3.48
N GLN A 32 4.52 32.13 -4.02
CA GLN A 32 5.52 33.04 -4.56
C GLN A 32 5.25 33.27 -6.06
N LEU A 33 5.50 34.49 -6.53
CA LEU A 33 5.44 34.79 -7.95
C LEU A 33 6.58 34.07 -8.67
N ASP A 34 6.22 33.18 -9.59
CA ASP A 34 7.15 32.59 -10.54
C ASP A 34 7.04 33.36 -11.87
N LEU A 35 8.11 34.08 -12.21
CA LEU A 35 8.18 34.87 -13.44
C LEU A 35 8.06 34.00 -14.70
N MET A 36 8.50 32.74 -14.65
CA MET A 36 8.37 31.82 -15.78
C MET A 36 6.92 31.36 -15.95
N HIS A 37 6.23 31.07 -14.85
CA HIS A 37 4.81 30.72 -14.88
C HIS A 37 3.97 31.88 -15.40
N LEU A 38 4.21 33.10 -14.90
CA LEU A 38 3.52 34.31 -15.34
C LEU A 38 3.80 34.61 -16.82
N ALA A 39 5.05 34.48 -17.28
CA ALA A 39 5.37 34.64 -18.70
C ALA A 39 4.61 33.61 -19.56
N ASN A 40 4.57 32.35 -19.13
CA ASN A 40 3.80 31.32 -19.84
C ASN A 40 2.30 31.64 -19.90
N LEU A 41 1.69 32.13 -18.82
CA LEU A 41 0.29 32.58 -18.81
C LEU A 41 0.05 33.73 -19.79
N VAL A 42 0.89 34.77 -19.75
CA VAL A 42 0.75 35.93 -20.63
C VAL A 42 0.91 35.56 -22.11
N PHE A 43 1.85 34.67 -22.44
CA PHE A 43 2.14 34.31 -23.82
C PHE A 43 1.24 33.20 -24.38
N ARG A 44 0.73 32.27 -23.56
CA ARG A 44 -0.11 31.16 -24.02
C ARG A 44 -1.60 31.34 -23.77
N ASP A 45 -1.97 32.07 -22.71
CA ASP A 45 -3.35 32.17 -22.22
C ASP A 45 -3.79 33.64 -22.08
N ASN A 46 -3.50 34.44 -23.11
CA ASN A 46 -3.72 35.89 -23.10
C ASN A 46 -5.19 36.27 -22.87
N SER A 47 -6.15 35.47 -23.37
CA SER A 47 -7.58 35.76 -23.20
C SER A 47 -8.08 35.57 -21.77
N GLU A 48 -7.72 34.48 -21.09
CA GLU A 48 -8.17 34.24 -19.72
C GLU A 48 -7.46 35.19 -18.74
N PHE A 49 -6.16 35.44 -18.97
CA PHE A 49 -5.40 36.41 -18.19
C PHE A 49 -6.00 37.82 -18.28
N THR A 50 -6.31 38.30 -19.49
CA THR A 50 -6.93 39.62 -19.66
C THR A 50 -8.31 39.68 -19.01
N GLN A 51 -9.15 38.66 -19.18
CA GLN A 51 -10.47 38.60 -18.55
C GLN A 51 -10.39 38.68 -17.02
N LYS A 52 -9.52 37.88 -16.38
CA LYS A 52 -9.36 37.88 -14.91
C LYS A 52 -8.75 39.19 -14.40
N ALA A 53 -7.82 39.79 -15.14
CA ALA A 53 -7.27 41.11 -14.81
C ALA A 53 -8.34 42.23 -14.93
N PHE A 54 -9.19 42.19 -15.96
CA PHE A 54 -10.32 43.12 -16.10
C PHE A 54 -11.35 42.95 -14.99
N ASN A 55 -11.69 41.71 -14.62
CA ASN A 55 -12.59 41.44 -13.50
C ASN A 55 -12.05 42.01 -12.18
N LEU A 56 -10.77 41.76 -11.87
CA LEU A 56 -10.13 42.30 -10.68
C LEU A 56 -10.15 43.83 -10.67
N THR A 57 -9.72 44.46 -11.76
CA THR A 57 -9.65 45.93 -11.86
C THR A 57 -11.03 46.57 -11.78
N SER A 58 -12.05 45.98 -12.41
CA SER A 58 -13.44 46.41 -12.31
C SER A 58 -13.97 46.35 -10.87
N ASN A 59 -13.72 45.24 -10.17
CA ASN A 59 -14.16 45.05 -8.79
C ASN A 59 -13.44 46.01 -7.83
N LEU A 60 -12.14 46.24 -8.00
CA LEU A 60 -11.38 47.23 -7.23
C LEU A 60 -11.86 48.65 -7.49
N ALA A 61 -12.11 49.01 -8.76
CA ALA A 61 -12.63 50.33 -9.12
C ALA A 61 -14.02 50.56 -8.52
N ASN A 62 -14.90 49.56 -8.55
CA ASN A 62 -16.21 49.63 -7.92
C ASN A 62 -16.12 49.72 -6.39
N ALA A 63 -15.16 49.01 -5.77
CA ALA A 63 -14.94 49.05 -4.33
C ALA A 63 -14.38 50.41 -3.84
N ALA A 64 -13.51 51.05 -4.63
CA ALA A 64 -12.88 52.33 -4.31
C ALA A 64 -13.71 53.56 -4.75
N GLY A 65 -14.54 53.42 -5.79
CA GLY A 65 -15.25 54.50 -6.47
C GLY A 65 -16.69 54.72 -6.03
N ARG A 66 -17.11 54.19 -4.87
CA ARG A 66 -18.48 54.37 -4.38
C ARG A 66 -18.70 55.82 -3.95
N ASN A 67 -19.57 56.53 -4.66
CA ASN A 67 -19.87 57.95 -4.38
C ASN A 67 -20.82 58.16 -3.20
N GLU A 68 -21.45 57.10 -2.70
CA GLU A 68 -22.41 57.12 -1.59
C GLU A 68 -21.75 57.04 -0.20
N TYR A 69 -20.45 56.76 -0.16
CA TYR A 69 -19.68 56.59 1.07
C TYR A 69 -18.53 57.60 1.14
N THR A 70 -18.03 57.83 2.34
CA THR A 70 -16.83 58.65 2.55
C THR A 70 -15.60 57.97 1.95
N TRP A 71 -14.62 58.77 1.53
CA TRP A 71 -13.38 58.27 0.92
C TRP A 71 -12.64 57.23 1.80
N TRP A 72 -12.67 57.38 3.13
CA TRP A 72 -12.06 56.42 4.05
C TRP A 72 -12.85 55.11 4.18
N ALA A 73 -14.19 55.15 4.02
CA ALA A 73 -15.01 53.95 4.01
C ALA A 73 -14.76 53.12 2.74
N ASN A 74 -14.50 53.78 1.61
CA ASN A 74 -14.06 53.10 0.38
C ASN A 74 -12.70 52.43 0.56
N VAL A 75 -11.76 53.08 1.27
CA VAL A 75 -10.47 52.46 1.63
C VAL A 75 -10.67 51.23 2.52
N LEU A 76 -11.54 51.29 3.53
CA LEU A 76 -11.84 50.12 4.37
C LEU A 76 -12.53 49.01 3.58
N ASN A 77 -13.38 49.37 2.60
CA ASN A 77 -14.08 48.42 1.75
C ASN A 77 -13.12 47.65 0.81
N LEU A 78 -11.95 48.19 0.47
CA LEU A 78 -10.90 47.44 -0.24
C LEU A 78 -10.37 46.26 0.59
N PHE A 79 -10.52 46.28 1.91
CA PHE A 79 -10.19 45.18 2.81
C PHE A 79 -11.39 44.29 3.16
N SER A 80 -12.53 44.49 2.51
CA SER A 80 -13.72 43.64 2.67
C SER A 80 -13.45 42.20 2.21
N SER A 81 -14.25 41.25 2.71
CA SER A 81 -14.18 39.85 2.29
C SER A 81 -14.41 39.68 0.79
N GLU A 82 -15.30 40.47 0.21
CA GLU A 82 -15.62 40.46 -1.22
C GLU A 82 -14.41 40.89 -2.06
N THR A 83 -13.79 42.04 -1.74
CA THR A 83 -12.64 42.51 -2.50
C THR A 83 -11.45 41.57 -2.35
N ARG A 84 -11.27 41.03 -1.13
CA ARG A 84 -10.24 40.04 -0.84
C ARG A 84 -10.41 38.76 -1.64
N TYR A 85 -11.65 38.28 -1.82
CA TYR A 85 -11.94 37.10 -2.65
C TYR A 85 -11.43 37.30 -4.08
N HIS A 86 -11.77 38.43 -4.73
CA HIS A 86 -11.33 38.71 -6.11
C HIS A 86 -9.81 38.85 -6.22
N VAL A 87 -9.16 39.46 -5.21
CA VAL A 87 -7.69 39.56 -5.14
C VAL A 87 -7.07 38.18 -4.97
N ASP A 88 -7.58 37.35 -4.07
CA ASP A 88 -7.08 36.00 -3.81
C ASP A 88 -7.31 35.06 -5.02
N GLU A 89 -8.42 35.22 -5.74
CA GLU A 89 -8.72 34.51 -7.00
C GLU A 89 -7.70 34.84 -8.09
N PHE A 90 -7.46 36.14 -8.34
CA PHE A 90 -6.45 36.57 -9.32
C PHE A 90 -5.04 36.16 -8.89
N TRP A 91 -4.72 36.31 -7.60
CA TRP A 91 -3.43 35.89 -7.05
C TRP A 91 -3.20 34.38 -7.23
N SER A 92 -4.23 33.58 -7.01
CA SER A 92 -4.19 32.13 -7.20
C SER A 92 -4.00 31.74 -8.67
N TYR A 93 -4.54 32.52 -9.61
CA TYR A 93 -4.35 32.28 -11.04
C TYR A 93 -2.93 32.59 -11.52
N ILE A 94 -2.32 33.68 -11.04
CA ILE A 94 -0.97 34.10 -11.49
C ILE A 94 0.17 33.39 -10.77
N THR A 95 -0.12 32.64 -9.71
CA THR A 95 0.88 31.90 -8.95
C THR A 95 0.67 30.39 -9.09
N PRO A 96 1.74 29.60 -9.27
CA PRO A 96 1.60 28.16 -9.44
C PRO A 96 1.01 27.54 -8.17
N ASP A 97 0.12 26.57 -8.37
CA ASP A 97 -0.37 25.74 -7.27
C ASP A 97 0.79 24.95 -6.64
N PRO A 98 0.74 24.70 -5.32
CA PRO A 98 1.70 23.82 -4.70
C PRO A 98 1.66 22.45 -5.38
N PRO A 99 2.81 21.76 -5.46
CA PRO A 99 2.86 20.47 -6.11
C PRO A 99 1.89 19.50 -5.42
N TYR A 100 1.15 18.75 -6.23
CA TYR A 100 0.18 17.75 -5.80
C TYR A 100 0.47 16.42 -6.53
N PRO A 101 0.08 15.27 -5.95
CA PRO A 101 0.18 14.00 -6.66
C PRO A 101 -0.76 14.00 -7.87
N ASP A 102 -0.18 13.81 -9.06
CA ASP A 102 -0.88 13.82 -10.34
C ASP A 102 -0.94 12.40 -10.96
N TYR A 103 -1.59 12.23 -12.12
CA TYR A 103 -1.70 10.95 -12.86
C TYR A 103 -0.36 10.27 -13.17
N ARG A 104 0.76 10.98 -13.02
CA ARG A 104 2.13 10.47 -13.20
C ARG A 104 2.57 9.48 -12.11
N PHE A 105 1.82 9.33 -11.03
CA PHE A 105 2.09 8.39 -9.95
C PHE A 105 1.00 7.30 -9.94
N PRO A 106 1.00 6.37 -10.91
CA PRO A 106 -0.04 5.36 -11.06
C PRO A 106 -0.02 4.32 -9.93
N ASP A 107 1.16 4.04 -9.38
CA ASP A 107 1.33 3.05 -8.32
C ASP A 107 0.92 3.65 -6.99
N VAL A 108 -0.18 3.14 -6.44
CA VAL A 108 -0.73 3.57 -5.15
C VAL A 108 -0.82 2.40 -4.18
N LEU A 109 -0.23 2.54 -3.01
CA LEU A 109 -0.35 1.60 -1.90
C LEU A 109 -1.05 2.30 -0.73
N SER A 110 -2.27 1.88 -0.41
CA SER A 110 -3.11 2.51 0.61
C SER A 110 -3.53 1.57 1.74
N VAL A 111 -3.54 2.09 2.97
CA VAL A 111 -3.98 1.35 4.17
C VAL A 111 -4.73 2.26 5.13
N GLU A 112 -5.75 1.71 5.78
CA GLU A 112 -6.51 2.39 6.84
C GLU A 112 -6.00 1.98 8.21
N THR A 113 -5.79 2.96 9.09
CA THR A 113 -5.22 2.77 10.42
C THR A 113 -6.11 3.44 11.48
N PRO A 114 -6.35 2.83 12.66
CA PRO A 114 -5.88 1.51 13.08
C PRO A 114 -6.64 0.36 12.40
N ILE A 115 -5.93 -0.71 12.07
CA ILE A 115 -6.55 -1.90 11.48
C ILE A 115 -7.40 -2.60 12.54
N LYS A 116 -8.72 -2.57 12.35
CA LYS A 116 -9.66 -3.30 13.20
C LYS A 116 -9.50 -4.81 12.98
N PRO A 117 -9.36 -5.62 14.04
CA PRO A 117 -9.35 -7.07 13.89
C PRO A 117 -10.74 -7.53 13.43
N MET A 118 -10.83 -8.09 12.23
CA MET A 118 -12.00 -8.86 11.81
C MET A 118 -11.90 -10.24 12.46
N LEU A 119 -12.48 -10.35 13.65
CA LEU A 119 -12.64 -11.62 14.34
C LEU A 119 -13.89 -12.30 13.78
N SER A 120 -13.73 -13.18 12.80
CA SER A 120 -14.73 -14.24 12.58
C SER A 120 -14.53 -15.28 13.69
N ARG A 121 -15.61 -15.98 14.08
CA ARG A 121 -15.58 -16.91 15.23
C ARG A 121 -14.60 -18.07 15.03
N ASP A 122 -14.27 -18.40 13.79
CA ASP A 122 -13.57 -19.64 13.44
C ASP A 122 -12.20 -19.44 12.75
N CYS A 123 -11.93 -18.31 12.07
CA CYS A 123 -10.66 -18.06 11.38
C CYS A 123 -10.30 -16.56 11.32
N ILE A 124 -9.02 -16.21 11.24
CA ILE A 124 -8.59 -14.84 10.86
C ILE A 124 -8.73 -14.67 9.35
N ALA A 125 -9.48 -13.64 8.92
CA ALA A 125 -9.57 -13.31 7.50
C ALA A 125 -8.18 -12.92 6.96
N ILE A 126 -7.77 -13.55 5.86
CA ILE A 126 -6.49 -13.29 5.18
C ILE A 126 -6.29 -11.80 4.86
N ASP A 127 -7.39 -11.09 4.57
CA ASP A 127 -7.44 -9.65 4.32
C ASP A 127 -6.92 -8.81 5.49
N HIS A 128 -7.18 -9.23 6.73
CA HIS A 128 -6.66 -8.54 7.92
C HIS A 128 -5.13 -8.61 7.94
N VAL A 129 -4.57 -9.78 7.62
CA VAL A 129 -3.12 -9.99 7.61
C VAL A 129 -2.44 -9.26 6.46
N PHE A 130 -3.07 -9.23 5.28
CA PHE A 130 -2.58 -8.40 4.17
C PHE A 130 -2.65 -6.91 4.48
N SER A 131 -3.70 -6.45 5.15
CA SER A 131 -3.79 -5.07 5.63
C SER A 131 -2.64 -4.77 6.61
N ARG A 132 -2.37 -5.68 7.55
CA ARG A 132 -1.24 -5.56 8.49
C ARG A 132 0.11 -5.56 7.79
N LEU A 133 0.32 -6.43 6.81
CA LEU A 133 1.54 -6.45 6.00
C LEU A 133 1.72 -5.11 5.28
N ARG A 134 0.66 -4.59 4.68
CA ARG A 134 0.68 -3.31 3.96
C ARG A 134 0.99 -2.13 4.89
N GLU A 135 0.39 -2.09 6.08
CA GLU A 135 0.71 -1.12 7.14
C GLU A 135 2.19 -1.15 7.49
N ILE A 136 2.76 -2.34 7.76
CA ILE A 136 4.17 -2.49 8.10
C ILE A 136 5.07 -2.03 6.94
N ILE A 137 4.73 -2.36 5.70
CA ILE A 137 5.49 -1.94 4.52
C ILE A 137 5.46 -0.41 4.39
N ILE A 138 4.28 0.22 4.45
CA ILE A 138 4.14 1.68 4.39
C ILE A 138 4.95 2.35 5.50
N LEU A 139 4.82 1.91 6.74
CA LEU A 139 5.55 2.50 7.87
C LEU A 139 7.07 2.34 7.73
N LYS A 140 7.55 1.19 7.26
CA LYS A 140 8.97 0.99 6.99
C LYS A 140 9.46 1.83 5.79
N ILE A 141 8.64 2.02 4.75
CA ILE A 141 8.96 2.93 3.63
C ILE A 141 9.10 4.35 4.16
N LEU A 142 8.15 4.83 4.98
CA LEU A 142 8.21 6.16 5.58
C LEU A 142 9.45 6.32 6.47
N LYS A 143 9.83 5.28 7.23
CA LYS A 143 11.06 5.28 8.00
C LYS A 143 12.32 5.32 7.13
N PHE A 144 12.30 4.64 5.99
CA PHE A 144 13.40 4.63 5.03
C PHE A 144 13.54 5.99 4.32
N LEU A 145 12.43 6.62 3.93
CA LEU A 145 12.41 7.94 3.29
C LEU A 145 12.76 9.09 4.25
N GLY A 146 12.55 8.91 5.55
CA GLY A 146 12.92 9.88 6.56
C GLY A 146 12.10 11.18 6.48
N CYS A 147 12.77 12.33 6.57
CA CYS A 147 12.13 13.64 6.55
C CYS A 147 11.70 14.03 5.13
N PRO A 148 10.43 14.39 4.90
CA PRO A 148 9.98 14.89 3.60
C PRO A 148 10.57 16.25 3.28
N LYS A 149 10.65 16.58 1.99
CA LYS A 149 11.06 17.91 1.50
C LYS A 149 9.95 18.95 1.72
N LEU A 150 8.71 18.52 1.53
CA LEU A 150 7.53 19.37 1.63
C LEU A 150 6.41 18.60 2.29
N ILE A 151 5.67 19.27 3.17
CA ILE A 151 4.41 18.79 3.75
C ILE A 151 3.40 19.91 3.56
N THR A 152 2.27 19.63 2.94
CA THR A 152 1.19 20.58 2.65
C THR A 152 -0.17 20.04 3.06
N GLN A 153 -1.10 20.94 3.33
CA GLN A 153 -2.50 20.62 3.57
C GLN A 153 -3.37 21.75 3.00
N TYR A 154 -4.53 21.41 2.45
CA TYR A 154 -5.53 22.37 1.99
C TYR A 154 -6.68 22.44 2.99
N TYR A 155 -7.01 23.65 3.47
CA TYR A 155 -8.08 23.87 4.43
C TYR A 155 -8.65 25.29 4.31
N LEU A 156 -9.99 25.43 4.28
CA LEU A 156 -10.71 26.71 4.15
C LEU A 156 -10.15 27.58 3.01
N ASP A 157 -10.02 26.98 1.83
CA ASP A 157 -9.52 27.62 0.62
C ASP A 157 -8.10 28.21 0.70
N ARG A 158 -7.29 27.64 1.60
CA ARG A 158 -5.89 28.02 1.78
C ARG A 158 -4.99 26.82 1.87
N HIS A 159 -3.81 26.95 1.27
CA HIS A 159 -2.73 26.01 1.47
C HIS A 159 -1.94 26.37 2.71
N PHE A 160 -1.62 25.35 3.50
CA PHE A 160 -0.72 25.42 4.62
C PHE A 160 0.46 24.50 4.32
N TYR A 161 1.64 24.87 4.81
CA TYR A 161 2.80 24.00 4.84
C TYR A 161 3.26 23.77 6.26
N TYR A 162 3.84 22.60 6.49
CA TYR A 162 4.46 22.28 7.76
C TYR A 162 5.98 22.44 7.65
N PRO A 163 6.63 23.27 8.48
CA PRO A 163 8.08 23.40 8.48
C PRO A 163 8.74 22.07 8.82
N THR A 164 9.44 21.48 7.87
CA THR A 164 10.06 20.15 7.99
C THR A 164 11.15 20.07 9.08
N GLN A 165 11.70 21.23 9.49
CA GLN A 165 12.64 21.35 10.61
C GLN A 165 12.03 20.94 11.98
N HIS A 166 10.70 21.05 12.11
CA HIS A 166 9.99 20.68 13.34
C HIS A 166 9.32 19.31 13.23
N PHE A 167 9.51 18.60 12.11
CA PHE A 167 8.89 17.30 11.89
C PHE A 167 9.54 16.23 12.77
N VAL A 168 8.75 15.61 13.65
CA VAL A 168 9.20 14.54 14.56
C VAL A 168 8.65 13.18 14.14
N SER A 169 7.33 13.08 13.93
CA SER A 169 6.69 11.83 13.51
C SER A 169 5.33 12.06 12.83
N TRP A 170 4.92 11.10 12.01
CA TRP A 170 3.63 11.09 11.32
C TRP A 170 2.42 10.96 12.25
N GLU A 171 2.59 10.31 13.40
CA GLU A 171 1.51 10.12 14.38
C GLU A 171 1.10 11.44 15.04
N ARG A 172 2.09 12.29 15.34
CA ARG A 172 1.90 13.59 16.02
C ARG A 172 1.45 14.71 15.09
N LEU A 173 1.47 14.47 13.77
CA LEU A 173 1.02 15.47 12.81
C LEU A 173 -0.51 15.57 12.88
N ASP A 174 -1.01 16.72 13.33
CA ASP A 174 -2.44 17.03 13.32
C ASP A 174 -2.87 17.39 11.89
N VAL A 175 -3.64 16.48 11.29
CA VAL A 175 -4.23 16.61 9.95
C VAL A 175 -5.74 16.79 10.10
N ILE A 176 -6.32 17.81 9.47
CA ILE A 176 -7.78 18.06 9.57
C ILE A 176 -8.55 17.24 8.54
N ASN A 177 -8.20 17.39 7.26
CA ASN A 177 -8.81 16.66 6.15
C ASN A 177 -7.75 15.80 5.49
N ASN A 178 -7.00 16.36 4.54
CA ASN A 178 -5.97 15.66 3.80
C ASN A 178 -4.65 16.41 3.91
N ALA A 179 -3.56 15.69 4.19
CA ALA A 179 -2.21 16.21 4.11
C ALA A 179 -1.42 15.44 3.05
N TYR A 180 -0.55 16.16 2.36
CA TYR A 180 0.36 15.62 1.36
C TYR A 180 1.79 15.83 1.82
N ALA A 181 2.64 14.84 1.61
CA ALA A 181 4.08 14.98 1.80
C ALA A 181 4.83 14.46 0.59
N TYR A 182 5.96 15.09 0.29
CA TYR A 182 6.73 14.84 -0.92
C TYR A 182 8.21 14.60 -0.64
N TRP A 183 8.77 13.63 -1.35
CA TRP A 183 10.20 13.35 -1.47
C TRP A 183 10.64 13.50 -2.92
N GLU A 184 11.79 14.14 -3.13
CA GLU A 184 12.33 14.40 -4.46
C GLU A 184 13.13 13.21 -5.02
N ASP A 185 13.88 12.52 -4.14
CA ASP A 185 14.68 11.36 -4.48
C ASP A 185 14.51 10.24 -3.44
N PRO A 186 13.75 9.16 -3.75
CA PRO A 186 12.95 8.98 -4.96
C PRO A 186 11.70 9.87 -4.99
N GLN A 187 11.16 10.14 -6.18
CA GLN A 187 9.92 10.91 -6.36
C GLN A 187 8.70 10.15 -5.80
N VAL A 188 8.39 10.42 -4.54
CA VAL A 188 7.33 9.73 -3.79
C VAL A 188 6.42 10.75 -3.13
N TRP A 189 5.13 10.46 -3.15
CA TRP A 189 4.10 11.17 -2.41
C TRP A 189 3.52 10.31 -1.31
N LEU A 190 3.21 10.93 -0.17
CA LEU A 190 2.35 10.39 0.85
C LEU A 190 1.10 11.26 0.94
N GLN A 191 -0.07 10.64 0.87
CA GLN A 191 -1.34 11.25 1.20
C GLN A 191 -1.85 10.67 2.52
N ILE A 192 -2.25 11.54 3.43
CA ILE A 192 -2.83 11.21 4.73
C ILE A 192 -4.24 11.78 4.74
N ASP A 193 -5.25 10.91 4.67
CA ASP A 193 -6.64 11.30 4.79
C ASP A 193 -7.12 11.04 6.22
N ASN A 194 -7.66 12.06 6.88
CA ASN A 194 -8.27 11.95 8.18
C ASN A 194 -9.76 11.63 8.03
N LEU A 195 -10.14 10.41 8.37
CA LEU A 195 -11.52 9.89 8.33
C LEU A 195 -12.17 9.96 9.74
N GLY A 196 -11.69 10.87 10.59
CA GLY A 196 -12.19 11.10 11.95
C GLY A 196 -11.49 10.22 12.98
N LYS A 197 -11.95 8.97 13.14
CA LYS A 197 -11.31 8.00 14.07
C LYS A 197 -10.18 7.20 13.43
N GLU A 198 -10.14 7.18 12.11
CA GLU A 198 -9.19 6.41 11.31
C GLU A 198 -8.43 7.35 10.38
N ARG A 199 -7.22 6.95 10.00
CA ARG A 199 -6.38 7.63 9.02
C ARG A 199 -6.08 6.68 7.88
N ARG A 200 -6.30 7.13 6.65
CA ARG A 200 -5.84 6.41 5.45
C ARG A 200 -4.49 6.96 5.03
N LEU A 201 -3.49 6.09 4.97
CA LEU A 201 -2.15 6.40 4.47
C LEU A 201 -2.03 5.82 3.06
N SER A 202 -1.74 6.68 2.09
CA SER A 202 -1.56 6.27 0.69
C SER A 202 -0.20 6.74 0.19
N ILE A 203 0.69 5.81 -0.14
CA ILE A 203 1.97 6.11 -0.79
C ILE A 203 1.77 6.02 -2.30
N MET A 204 2.26 7.03 -3.02
CA MET A 204 2.17 7.09 -4.49
C MET A 204 3.56 7.32 -5.07
N ALA A 205 3.94 6.54 -6.09
CA ALA A 205 5.20 6.73 -6.81
C ALA A 205 5.02 6.40 -8.29
N ARG A 206 6.05 6.68 -9.10
CA ARG A 206 6.09 6.22 -10.49
C ARG A 206 6.25 4.71 -10.57
N ASP A 207 7.06 4.17 -9.66
CA ASP A 207 7.30 2.75 -9.49
C ASP A 207 7.57 2.50 -7.99
N LEU A 208 6.64 1.81 -7.32
CA LEU A 208 6.78 1.48 -5.90
C LEU A 208 7.60 0.22 -5.66
N LYS A 209 7.80 -0.63 -6.67
CA LYS A 209 8.30 -2.00 -6.47
C LYS A 209 9.72 -2.04 -5.91
N PRO A 210 10.70 -1.24 -6.38
CA PRO A 210 12.05 -1.24 -5.82
C PRO A 210 12.07 -0.84 -4.33
N LEU A 211 11.21 0.10 -3.94
CA LEU A 211 11.08 0.54 -2.55
C LEU A 211 10.44 -0.53 -1.69
N VAL A 212 9.36 -1.15 -2.17
CA VAL A 212 8.69 -2.24 -1.49
C VAL A 212 9.64 -3.42 -1.32
N GLN A 213 10.35 -3.85 -2.36
CA GLN A 213 11.30 -4.97 -2.30
C GLN A 213 12.41 -4.73 -1.27
N LYS A 214 12.98 -3.52 -1.26
CA LYS A 214 14.01 -3.14 -0.29
C LYS A 214 13.54 -3.21 1.16
N VAL A 215 12.29 -2.80 1.40
CA VAL A 215 11.69 -2.69 2.73
C VAL A 215 11.08 -4.01 3.23
N ALA A 216 10.54 -4.79 2.30
CA ALA A 216 9.91 -6.08 2.54
C ALA A 216 10.93 -7.21 2.71
N HIS A 217 12.21 -6.96 2.43
CA HIS A 217 13.30 -7.92 2.65
C HIS A 217 13.22 -8.59 4.03
N GLY A 218 13.17 -9.92 4.02
CA GLY A 218 13.13 -10.74 5.24
C GLY A 218 11.78 -10.73 5.97
N LEU A 219 10.74 -10.08 5.44
CA LEU A 219 9.40 -10.19 6.00
C LEU A 219 8.83 -11.59 5.75
N ALA A 220 8.18 -12.10 6.79
CA ALA A 220 7.40 -13.32 6.75
C ALA A 220 6.04 -13.09 7.38
N VAL A 221 5.03 -13.68 6.76
CA VAL A 221 3.67 -13.75 7.23
C VAL A 221 3.39 -15.19 7.64
N VAL A 222 2.93 -15.41 8.85
CA VAL A 222 2.49 -16.71 9.35
C VAL A 222 1.01 -16.62 9.62
N LEU A 223 0.25 -17.57 9.05
CA LEU A 223 -1.18 -17.75 9.24
C LEU A 223 -1.41 -19.22 9.57
N SER A 224 -1.83 -19.48 10.80
CA SER A 224 -2.18 -20.82 11.27
C SER A 224 -3.37 -20.73 12.23
N GLY A 225 -4.54 -21.11 11.75
CA GLY A 225 -5.83 -20.98 12.44
C GLY A 225 -6.07 -19.56 12.95
N TYR A 226 -6.06 -19.43 14.28
CA TYR A 226 -6.28 -18.16 14.99
C TYR A 226 -5.01 -17.34 15.22
N GLN A 227 -3.83 -17.85 14.85
CA GLN A 227 -2.57 -17.14 15.03
C GLN A 227 -2.15 -16.53 13.70
N SER A 228 -2.06 -15.19 13.69
CA SER A 228 -1.42 -14.46 12.61
C SER A 228 -0.24 -13.67 13.14
N ARG A 229 0.87 -13.69 12.40
CA ARG A 229 2.06 -12.91 12.72
C ARG A 229 2.69 -12.39 11.45
N VAL A 230 2.97 -11.09 11.41
CA VAL A 230 3.85 -10.49 10.42
C VAL A 230 5.16 -10.14 11.13
N GLY A 231 6.27 -10.65 10.64
CA GLY A 231 7.57 -10.52 11.31
C GLY A 231 8.73 -10.89 10.40
N GLN A 232 9.86 -11.27 10.99
CA GLN A 232 10.97 -11.87 10.24
C GLN A 232 10.88 -13.38 10.29
N ILE A 233 11.36 -14.05 9.23
CA ILE A 233 11.44 -15.50 9.23
C ILE A 233 12.47 -15.99 10.26
N GLN A 234 12.04 -16.92 11.11
CA GLN A 234 12.89 -17.56 12.10
C GLN A 234 13.11 -19.00 11.66
N SER A 235 14.37 -19.35 11.36
CA SER A 235 14.79 -20.75 11.24
C SER A 235 15.57 -21.14 12.48
N GLN A 236 15.22 -22.29 13.05
CA GLN A 236 15.90 -22.90 14.19
C GLN A 236 17.22 -23.58 13.77
N TYR A 237 17.29 -24.09 12.55
CA TYR A 237 18.40 -24.89 12.06
C TYR A 237 18.90 -24.39 10.70
N PRO A 238 20.23 -24.33 10.48
CA PRO A 238 20.79 -23.94 9.19
C PRO A 238 20.76 -25.10 8.18
N ILE A 239 20.83 -24.81 6.88
CA ILE A 239 20.77 -25.83 5.81
C ILE A 239 21.90 -26.86 5.97
N ARG A 240 23.09 -26.42 6.41
CA ARG A 240 24.25 -27.30 6.65
C ARG A 240 24.05 -28.38 7.72
N SER A 241 23.03 -28.26 8.58
CA SER A 241 22.75 -29.25 9.63
C SER A 241 21.95 -30.46 9.13
N PHE A 242 21.36 -30.36 7.93
CA PHE A 242 20.61 -31.46 7.33
C PHE A 242 21.55 -32.52 6.73
N PRO A 243 21.10 -33.78 6.59
CA PRO A 243 21.80 -34.82 5.83
C PRO A 243 22.22 -34.38 4.41
N LYS A 244 23.27 -35.02 3.87
CA LYS A 244 23.91 -34.60 2.61
C LYS A 244 22.97 -34.71 1.41
N ASP A 245 22.15 -35.75 1.36
CA ASP A 245 21.08 -35.94 0.39
C ASP A 245 20.10 -34.75 0.35
N ILE A 246 19.72 -34.22 1.52
CA ILE A 246 18.85 -33.05 1.63
C ILE A 246 19.59 -31.77 1.22
N GLN A 247 20.89 -31.66 1.51
CA GLN A 247 21.71 -30.53 1.05
C GLN A 247 21.83 -30.53 -0.48
N ASP A 248 22.15 -31.67 -1.09
CA ASP A 248 22.25 -31.82 -2.55
C ASP A 248 20.90 -31.50 -3.23
N PHE A 249 19.77 -31.90 -2.62
CA PHE A 249 18.44 -31.51 -3.08
C PHE A 249 18.19 -30.00 -2.92
N THR A 250 18.64 -29.41 -1.82
CA THR A 250 18.51 -27.96 -1.58
C THR A 250 19.29 -27.17 -2.63
N ASP A 251 20.46 -27.65 -3.05
CA ASP A 251 21.25 -27.03 -4.12
C ASP A 251 20.53 -27.11 -5.47
N ALA A 252 19.86 -28.23 -5.77
CA ALA A 252 19.01 -28.35 -6.96
C ALA A 252 17.81 -27.38 -6.91
N VAL A 253 17.17 -27.22 -5.74
CA VAL A 253 16.10 -26.24 -5.53
C VAL A 253 16.63 -24.81 -5.73
N GLN A 254 17.81 -24.48 -5.21
CA GLN A 254 18.44 -23.17 -5.39
C GLN A 254 18.67 -22.84 -6.87
N GLN A 255 19.19 -23.79 -7.65
CA GLN A 255 19.38 -23.61 -9.09
C GLN A 255 18.03 -23.39 -9.80
N ALA A 256 17.03 -24.20 -9.49
CA ALA A 256 15.71 -24.08 -10.10
C ALA A 256 15.02 -22.74 -9.80
N ILE A 257 15.20 -22.17 -8.60
CA ILE A 257 14.67 -20.84 -8.23
C ILE A 257 15.26 -19.73 -9.11
N LEU A 258 16.50 -19.88 -9.58
CA LEU A 258 17.16 -18.90 -10.44
C LEU A 258 16.72 -19.02 -11.90
N ASP A 259 16.46 -20.25 -12.35
CA ASP A 259 16.15 -20.56 -13.75
C ASP A 259 14.66 -20.38 -14.10
N GLN A 260 13.76 -20.56 -13.12
CA GLN A 260 12.31 -20.55 -13.33
C GLN A 260 11.64 -19.38 -12.60
N GLU A 261 10.66 -18.75 -13.23
CA GLU A 261 9.84 -17.71 -12.59
C GLU A 261 8.88 -18.29 -11.55
N GLN A 262 8.40 -19.51 -11.82
CA GLN A 262 7.52 -20.26 -10.95
C GLN A 262 8.14 -21.62 -10.65
N LEU A 263 8.26 -21.95 -9.37
CA LEU A 263 8.79 -23.23 -8.92
C LEU A 263 7.90 -23.80 -7.82
N ALA A 264 7.45 -25.05 -7.98
CA ALA A 264 6.77 -25.79 -6.94
C ALA A 264 7.58 -27.00 -6.48
N VAL A 265 7.89 -27.03 -5.18
CA VAL A 265 8.68 -28.08 -4.53
C VAL A 265 7.81 -28.82 -3.52
N LEU A 266 7.75 -30.15 -3.62
CA LEU A 266 7.02 -31.00 -2.68
C LEU A 266 7.98 -31.92 -1.93
N VAL A 267 7.93 -31.86 -0.60
CA VAL A 267 8.71 -32.73 0.27
C VAL A 267 7.78 -33.68 1.03
N SER A 268 8.01 -34.98 0.89
CA SER A 268 7.27 -36.05 1.58
C SER A 268 8.12 -36.76 2.63
N GLY A 269 7.49 -37.47 3.57
CA GLY A 269 8.20 -38.34 4.52
C GLY A 269 7.46 -38.48 5.86
N GLU A 270 7.93 -39.36 6.74
CA GLU A 270 7.30 -39.55 8.06
C GLU A 270 7.29 -38.28 8.92
N PRO A 271 6.33 -38.12 9.85
CA PRO A 271 6.40 -37.08 10.87
C PRO A 271 7.73 -37.12 11.63
N GLY A 272 8.33 -35.95 11.89
CA GLY A 272 9.63 -35.85 12.59
C GLY A 272 10.86 -35.94 11.67
N THR A 273 10.71 -36.01 10.35
CA THR A 273 11.85 -35.96 9.40
C THR A 273 12.38 -34.54 9.12
N GLY A 274 11.87 -33.52 9.81
CA GLY A 274 12.37 -32.14 9.70
C GLY A 274 11.87 -31.35 8.49
N LYS A 275 10.85 -31.82 7.76
CA LYS A 275 10.29 -31.17 6.55
C LYS A 275 9.95 -29.68 6.74
N THR A 276 9.20 -29.34 7.80
CA THR A 276 8.81 -27.96 8.11
C THR A 276 10.00 -27.10 8.53
N VAL A 277 10.99 -27.70 9.20
CA VAL A 277 12.21 -26.98 9.59
C VAL A 277 13.07 -26.69 8.35
N TRP A 278 13.13 -27.63 7.41
CA TRP A 278 13.83 -27.47 6.14
C TRP A 278 13.22 -26.33 5.31
N THR A 279 11.89 -26.26 5.16
CA THR A 279 11.26 -25.16 4.40
C THR A 279 11.56 -23.79 5.01
N GLN A 280 11.56 -23.68 6.34
CA GLN A 280 11.95 -22.46 7.05
C GLN A 280 13.43 -22.11 6.86
N ALA A 281 14.32 -23.12 6.86
CA ALA A 281 15.75 -22.94 6.62
C ALA A 281 16.02 -22.45 5.18
N VAL A 282 15.40 -23.09 4.18
CA VAL A 282 15.47 -22.67 2.77
C VAL A 282 14.94 -21.26 2.61
N ALA A 283 13.78 -20.95 3.19
CA ALA A 283 13.22 -19.61 3.06
C ALA A 283 14.12 -18.53 3.69
N LYS A 284 14.74 -18.80 4.84
CA LYS A 284 15.65 -17.86 5.49
C LYS A 284 17.01 -17.71 4.80
N GLU A 285 17.63 -18.81 4.38
CA GLU A 285 19.02 -18.80 3.87
C GLU A 285 19.10 -18.63 2.35
N VAL A 286 18.06 -19.03 1.60
CA VAL A 286 18.03 -18.93 0.13
C VAL A 286 17.11 -17.81 -0.32
N LEU A 287 15.84 -17.83 0.11
CA LEU A 287 14.81 -16.97 -0.48
C LEU A 287 14.88 -15.53 0.04
N VAL A 288 15.17 -15.32 1.33
CA VAL A 288 15.30 -13.97 1.89
C VAL A 288 16.44 -13.17 1.23
N PRO A 289 17.67 -13.70 1.06
CA PRO A 289 18.71 -12.99 0.30
C PRO A 289 18.34 -12.67 -1.14
N LEU A 290 17.48 -13.50 -1.75
CA LEU A 290 16.89 -13.24 -3.06
C LEU A 290 15.70 -12.27 -3.01
N GLY A 291 15.38 -11.68 -1.86
CA GLY A 291 14.33 -10.66 -1.72
C GLY A 291 12.89 -11.18 -1.75
N TYR A 292 12.68 -12.47 -1.49
CA TYR A 292 11.33 -13.03 -1.37
C TYR A 292 10.67 -12.66 -0.06
N VAL A 293 9.36 -12.42 -0.11
CA VAL A 293 8.48 -12.33 1.06
C VAL A 293 7.84 -13.69 1.28
N THR A 294 7.99 -14.27 2.46
CA THR A 294 7.51 -15.62 2.76
C THR A 294 6.14 -15.60 3.42
N PHE A 295 5.22 -16.42 2.92
CA PHE A 295 3.90 -16.67 3.50
C PHE A 295 3.85 -18.13 3.95
N ILE A 296 3.75 -18.36 5.26
CA ILE A 296 3.55 -19.68 5.85
C ILE A 296 2.06 -19.79 6.14
N LEU A 297 1.35 -20.58 5.33
CA LEU A 297 -0.09 -20.69 5.37
C LEU A 297 -0.51 -22.13 5.72
N ASP A 298 -1.63 -22.24 6.42
CA ASP A 298 -2.37 -23.48 6.58
C ASP A 298 -3.31 -23.74 5.41
N HIS A 299 -3.95 -24.91 5.43
CA HIS A 299 -4.84 -25.37 4.37
C HIS A 299 -6.03 -24.42 4.10
N GLU A 300 -6.61 -23.79 5.13
CA GLU A 300 -7.73 -22.86 4.99
C GLU A 300 -7.30 -21.52 4.40
N ALA A 301 -6.15 -20.97 4.82
CA ALA A 301 -5.67 -19.69 4.34
C ALA A 301 -5.20 -19.76 2.88
N VAL A 302 -4.65 -20.90 2.44
CA VAL A 302 -4.23 -21.10 1.05
C VAL A 302 -5.41 -20.97 0.07
N GLN A 303 -6.61 -21.41 0.46
CA GLN A 303 -7.79 -21.36 -0.42
C GLN A 303 -8.19 -19.94 -0.82
N ASN A 304 -7.92 -18.96 0.03
CA ASN A 304 -8.26 -17.55 -0.20
C ASN A 304 -7.01 -16.70 -0.51
N PHE A 305 -5.84 -17.34 -0.65
CA PHE A 305 -4.61 -16.62 -0.90
C PHE A 305 -4.56 -16.14 -2.34
N VAL A 306 -4.34 -14.84 -2.49
CA VAL A 306 -3.94 -14.21 -3.76
C VAL A 306 -2.68 -13.41 -3.45
N PRO A 307 -1.59 -13.62 -4.20
CA PRO A 307 -0.36 -12.86 -4.00
C PRO A 307 -0.64 -11.35 -4.12
N PRO A 308 -0.13 -10.52 -3.21
CA PRO A 308 -0.25 -9.08 -3.36
C PRO A 308 0.52 -8.58 -4.59
N ASN A 309 -0.14 -7.81 -5.45
CA ASN A 309 0.43 -7.27 -6.70
C ASN A 309 1.65 -6.35 -6.50
N TYR A 310 1.75 -5.70 -5.35
CA TYR A 310 2.87 -4.83 -4.98
C TYR A 310 4.15 -5.60 -4.60
N LEU A 311 4.09 -6.94 -4.52
CA LEU A 311 5.25 -7.80 -4.25
C LEU A 311 5.73 -8.47 -5.55
N GLU A 312 7.01 -8.34 -5.87
CA GLU A 312 7.58 -9.00 -7.06
C GLU A 312 7.97 -10.46 -6.82
N ARG A 313 8.39 -10.79 -5.59
CA ARG A 313 8.94 -12.11 -5.24
C ARG A 313 8.21 -12.65 -4.03
N VAL A 314 7.44 -13.71 -4.24
CA VAL A 314 6.57 -14.31 -3.22
C VAL A 314 6.97 -15.77 -3.01
N CYS A 315 7.18 -16.14 -1.76
CA CYS A 315 7.37 -17.53 -1.36
C CYS A 315 6.15 -17.98 -0.57
N LEU A 316 5.52 -19.07 -0.99
CA LEU A 316 4.40 -19.69 -0.29
C LEU A 316 4.86 -21.01 0.31
N ILE A 317 4.78 -21.16 1.63
CA ILE A 317 5.02 -22.40 2.35
C ILE A 317 3.69 -22.96 2.79
N ILE A 318 3.39 -24.18 2.34
CA ILE A 318 2.17 -24.92 2.70
C ILE A 318 2.59 -26.11 3.55
N ASN A 319 2.14 -26.12 4.80
CA ASN A 319 2.36 -27.24 5.71
C ASN A 319 1.20 -28.24 5.60
N GLU A 320 1.54 -29.54 5.70
CA GLU A 320 0.56 -30.64 5.68
C GLU A 320 -0.39 -30.57 4.47
N ALA A 321 0.22 -30.39 3.29
CA ALA A 321 -0.51 -30.25 2.04
C ALA A 321 -1.32 -31.51 1.68
N ASP A 322 -1.11 -32.65 2.34
CA ASP A 322 -1.98 -33.83 2.24
C ASP A 322 -3.40 -33.59 2.80
N ASN A 323 -3.59 -32.67 3.74
CA ASN A 323 -4.92 -32.29 4.23
C ASN A 323 -5.72 -31.51 3.17
N LEU A 324 -5.05 -30.74 2.30
CA LEU A 324 -5.69 -30.09 1.16
C LEU A 324 -6.32 -31.08 0.18
N ALA A 325 -5.81 -32.32 0.14
CA ALA A 325 -6.30 -33.36 -0.77
C ALA A 325 -7.46 -34.19 -0.18
N GLN A 326 -7.58 -34.29 1.15
CA GLN A 326 -8.63 -35.08 1.81
C GLN A 326 -10.03 -34.49 1.67
N ASP A 327 -10.16 -33.15 1.74
CA ASP A 327 -11.44 -32.42 1.56
C ASP A 327 -12.12 -32.73 0.23
N ARG A 328 -11.35 -33.22 -0.75
CA ARG A 328 -11.84 -33.63 -2.07
C ARG A 328 -12.72 -34.89 -2.07
N SER A 329 -12.57 -35.75 -1.06
CA SER A 329 -13.18 -37.09 -1.02
C SER A 329 -14.52 -37.16 -0.28
N MET A 330 -14.86 -36.14 0.53
CA MET A 330 -16.00 -36.23 1.45
C MET A 330 -17.18 -35.30 1.11
N GLU A 331 -17.04 -34.21 0.34
CA GLU A 331 -18.16 -33.26 0.12
C GLU A 331 -18.31 -32.77 -1.33
N VAL A 332 -19.10 -33.52 -2.11
CA VAL A 332 -19.45 -33.23 -3.51
C VAL A 332 -20.61 -32.22 -3.56
N ALA A 333 -20.32 -30.92 -3.68
CA ALA A 333 -21.16 -29.94 -4.42
C ALA A 333 -20.71 -28.46 -4.31
N GLN A 334 -20.07 -28.04 -3.21
CA GLN A 334 -19.75 -26.61 -2.98
C GLN A 334 -18.26 -26.24 -3.19
N TYR A 335 -17.40 -27.21 -3.52
CA TYR A 335 -15.93 -27.08 -3.51
C TYR A 335 -15.24 -26.91 -4.89
N ASN A 336 -15.97 -26.88 -6.01
CA ASN A 336 -15.36 -26.79 -7.35
C ASN A 336 -14.49 -25.52 -7.52
N ASN A 337 -14.97 -24.37 -7.04
CA ASN A 337 -14.23 -23.10 -7.16
C ASN A 337 -12.94 -23.07 -6.32
N LYS A 338 -12.92 -23.74 -5.16
CA LYS A 338 -11.78 -23.71 -4.23
C LYS A 338 -10.60 -24.56 -4.71
N THR A 339 -10.91 -25.72 -5.31
CA THR A 339 -9.89 -26.62 -5.86
C THR A 339 -9.29 -26.04 -7.14
N GLU A 340 -10.13 -25.46 -7.98
CA GLU A 340 -9.67 -24.71 -9.15
C GLU A 340 -8.74 -23.58 -8.73
N HIS A 341 -9.06 -22.84 -7.65
CA HIS A 341 -8.19 -21.78 -7.14
C HIS A 341 -6.78 -22.28 -6.78
N ILE A 342 -6.65 -23.37 -6.01
CA ILE A 342 -5.33 -23.91 -5.64
C ILE A 342 -4.57 -24.44 -6.85
N LEU A 343 -5.26 -25.15 -7.75
CA LEU A 343 -4.65 -25.65 -8.98
C LEU A 343 -4.18 -24.51 -9.87
N SER A 344 -4.97 -23.45 -9.97
CA SER A 344 -4.65 -22.28 -10.77
C SER A 344 -3.60 -21.37 -10.09
N LEU A 345 -3.43 -21.48 -8.77
CA LEU A 345 -2.24 -20.97 -8.10
C LEU A 345 -1.00 -21.80 -8.52
N LEU A 346 -1.06 -23.13 -8.41
CA LEU A 346 0.08 -24.00 -8.78
C LEU A 346 0.42 -23.96 -10.27
N ASP A 347 -0.56 -23.75 -11.15
CA ASP A 347 -0.40 -23.63 -12.61
C ASP A 347 0.06 -22.23 -13.04
N GLY A 348 0.06 -21.24 -12.13
CA GLY A 348 0.40 -19.85 -12.49
C GLY A 348 -0.71 -19.10 -13.22
N THR A 349 -1.88 -19.72 -13.45
CA THR A 349 -2.96 -19.14 -14.25
C THR A 349 -3.74 -18.06 -13.52
N LEU A 350 -3.94 -18.17 -12.19
CA LEU A 350 -4.47 -17.06 -11.39
C LEU A 350 -3.51 -15.88 -11.35
N TYR A 351 -2.22 -16.19 -11.29
CA TYR A 351 -1.19 -15.17 -11.30
C TYR A 351 -1.28 -14.38 -12.60
N ARG A 352 -1.34 -15.07 -13.74
CA ARG A 352 -1.44 -14.44 -15.05
C ARG A 352 -2.75 -13.67 -15.26
N SER A 353 -3.89 -14.19 -14.80
CA SER A 353 -5.18 -13.49 -14.96
C SER A 353 -5.27 -12.20 -14.14
N VAL A 354 -4.77 -12.21 -12.89
CA VAL A 354 -4.74 -11.01 -12.04
C VAL A 354 -3.77 -9.96 -12.59
N ILE A 355 -2.68 -10.39 -13.21
CA ILE A 355 -1.70 -9.51 -13.85
C ILE A 355 -2.27 -8.88 -15.14
N ASP A 356 -2.95 -9.67 -15.98
CA ASP A 356 -3.52 -9.21 -17.25
C ASP A 356 -4.66 -8.19 -17.06
N GLU A 357 -5.51 -8.37 -16.03
CA GLU A 357 -6.61 -7.43 -15.73
C GLU A 357 -6.12 -6.04 -15.27
N MET A 358 -4.92 -5.97 -14.68
CA MET A 358 -4.37 -4.74 -14.09
C MET A 358 -3.39 -4.02 -15.02
N GLY A 359 -3.18 -4.50 -16.25
CA GLY A 359 -2.31 -3.87 -17.26
C GLY A 359 -0.83 -3.79 -16.87
N MET A 360 -0.41 -4.49 -15.82
CA MET A 360 0.94 -4.47 -15.26
C MET A 360 1.78 -5.55 -15.94
N GLN A 361 2.57 -5.18 -16.94
CA GLN A 361 3.57 -6.05 -17.57
C GLN A 361 4.73 -6.32 -16.59
N THR A 362 4.57 -7.18 -15.59
CA THR A 362 5.67 -7.51 -14.67
C THR A 362 5.66 -8.97 -14.26
N GLU A 363 6.79 -9.63 -14.51
CA GLU A 363 7.10 -11.02 -14.15
C GLU A 363 7.25 -11.14 -12.62
N GLN A 364 6.15 -11.38 -11.92
CA GLN A 364 6.20 -11.79 -10.52
C GLN A 364 6.77 -13.21 -10.42
N ARG A 365 7.73 -13.42 -9.50
CA ARG A 365 8.31 -14.75 -9.24
C ARG A 365 7.64 -15.41 -8.04
N LEU A 366 7.24 -16.66 -8.20
CA LEU A 366 6.56 -17.46 -7.18
C LEU A 366 7.36 -18.72 -6.87
N VAL A 367 7.64 -18.95 -5.59
CA VAL A 367 8.18 -20.23 -5.11
C VAL A 367 7.21 -20.85 -4.12
N VAL A 368 6.68 -22.03 -4.44
CA VAL A 368 5.78 -22.79 -3.56
C VAL A 368 6.55 -23.95 -2.95
N LEU A 369 6.68 -23.97 -1.63
CA LEU A 369 7.28 -25.07 -0.86
C LEU A 369 6.16 -25.81 -0.11
N MET A 370 5.95 -27.07 -0.45
CA MET A 370 4.91 -27.90 0.14
C MET A 370 5.54 -29.02 0.96
N THR A 371 4.95 -29.32 2.11
CA THR A 371 5.31 -30.48 2.93
C THR A 371 4.11 -31.39 3.07
N CYS A 372 4.32 -32.71 2.94
CA CYS A 372 3.28 -33.70 3.16
C CYS A 372 3.82 -34.90 3.94
N ASN A 373 2.93 -35.62 4.63
CA ASN A 373 3.31 -36.86 5.30
C ASN A 373 3.26 -38.05 4.33
N THR A 374 2.22 -38.14 3.51
CA THR A 374 2.08 -39.18 2.48
C THR A 374 1.71 -38.59 1.13
N THR A 375 2.32 -39.10 0.06
CA THR A 375 2.02 -38.71 -1.32
C THR A 375 0.79 -39.41 -1.89
N GLU A 376 0.38 -40.53 -1.30
CA GLU A 376 -0.76 -41.34 -1.76
C GLU A 376 -2.11 -40.60 -1.74
N ARG A 377 -2.24 -39.59 -0.88
CA ARG A 377 -3.46 -38.79 -0.74
C ARG A 377 -3.59 -37.71 -1.81
N PHE A 378 -2.53 -37.39 -2.53
CA PHE A 378 -2.57 -36.34 -3.55
C PHE A 378 -3.27 -36.80 -4.83
N ASP A 379 -4.01 -35.88 -5.44
CA ASP A 379 -4.50 -36.07 -6.80
C ASP A 379 -3.33 -36.26 -7.77
N PRO A 380 -3.30 -37.33 -8.59
CA PRO A 380 -2.35 -37.46 -9.68
C PRO A 380 -2.28 -36.24 -10.60
N ALA A 381 -3.34 -35.42 -10.69
CA ALA A 381 -3.30 -34.17 -11.45
C ALA A 381 -2.47 -33.06 -10.79
N MET A 382 -2.31 -33.04 -9.46
CA MET A 382 -1.44 -32.09 -8.74
C MET A 382 0.04 -32.42 -8.96
N LEU A 383 0.38 -33.71 -9.06
CA LEU A 383 1.75 -34.20 -9.21
C LEU A 383 2.28 -34.12 -10.66
N ARG A 384 1.53 -33.52 -11.58
CA ARG A 384 1.96 -33.37 -12.97
C ARG A 384 3.06 -32.30 -13.08
N LYS A 385 4.00 -32.56 -13.99
CA LYS A 385 5.07 -31.61 -14.32
C LYS A 385 4.47 -30.27 -14.77
N GLY A 386 4.94 -29.17 -14.21
CA GLY A 386 4.36 -27.82 -14.35
C GLY A 386 3.50 -27.35 -13.18
N ARG A 387 3.09 -28.26 -12.27
CA ARG A 387 2.43 -27.96 -10.98
C ARG A 387 3.29 -28.30 -9.78
N VAL A 388 4.08 -29.36 -9.91
CA VAL A 388 5.16 -29.74 -9.00
C VAL A 388 6.37 -30.06 -9.86
N ASP A 389 7.45 -29.32 -9.67
CA ASP A 389 8.66 -29.40 -10.49
C ASP A 389 9.71 -30.30 -9.84
N LEU A 390 9.81 -30.22 -8.52
CA LEU A 390 10.78 -30.98 -7.72
C LEU A 390 10.06 -31.74 -6.59
N THR A 391 10.38 -33.02 -6.46
CA THR A 391 9.88 -33.88 -5.38
C THR A 391 11.05 -34.55 -4.65
N CYS A 392 10.98 -34.63 -3.33
CA CYS A 392 11.97 -35.36 -2.53
C CYS A 392 11.30 -36.03 -1.33
N GLU A 393 11.72 -37.27 -1.03
CA GLU A 393 11.27 -38.02 0.13
C GLU A 393 12.34 -37.99 1.23
N PHE A 394 11.99 -37.48 2.40
CA PHE A 394 12.86 -37.42 3.56
C PHE A 394 12.70 -38.70 4.38
N THR A 395 13.69 -39.57 4.33
CA THR A 395 13.69 -40.88 5.02
C THR A 395 14.29 -40.82 6.42
N HIS A 396 15.11 -39.81 6.71
CA HIS A 396 15.84 -39.69 7.97
C HIS A 396 15.07 -38.87 9.01
N ARG A 397 14.93 -39.39 10.23
CA ARG A 397 14.38 -38.63 11.36
C ARG A 397 15.34 -37.52 11.77
N PHE A 398 14.82 -36.30 11.81
CA PHE A 398 15.57 -35.11 12.15
C PHE A 398 15.14 -34.72 13.57
N VAL A 399 15.90 -35.25 14.54
CA VAL A 399 15.67 -35.27 16.00
C VAL A 399 14.66 -36.31 16.48
#